data_AF-A0A485NU85-F1
#
_entry.id   AF-A0A485NU85-F1
#
_cell.length_a   1.000
_cell.length_b   1.000
_cell.length_c   1.000
_cell.angle_alpha   90.00
_cell.angle_beta   90.00
_cell.angle_gamma   90.00
#
_symmetry.space_group_name_H-M   'P 1'
#
loop_
_entity.id
_entity.type
_entity.pdbx_description
1 polymer ?
#
loop_
_entity_poly.entity_id
_entity_poly.type
_entity_poly.pdbx_seq_one_letter_code
_entity_poly.pdbx_strand_id
1 'polypeptide(L)'
;RPVPFLDALRNHVGELCGETLRLERKRFLWQHQLLGLLSVYTRPSCGPEALGHLLSRARSPEELSLATQLYAGLVVSLSGLLPLAFRSCLARVHAGTLQPPFTARFLRNLALLIGWEQQGGEGPAALGARFGESASAHLSDLAPLLLHPEEEVAEAAASLLAICPFPQEALSPSQLLGLVRAGVHRFFASLRLHGPPGVASASQLLTRLSQTSPAGLKAVLQLLVEGALHRGNTELFGGEVDRDNETLSVVSAPLASASLLDTNRRHTAAVPGPGGIWSVFHAGVIGRGLKPPKFVQSRDQQEVIYNTQSLLSLLVHCCSAPGGTECGGCWGTPTLSPEAAKAVAVTLVESVCPDAAGAELAWPPEEHARATVERDLRIGRRFREQPLLFELLKLVAAAPPALCYCSVLLRGLLAALLGHWEASRHPDTAHSPWHLEASCTLVAVMAEGSLLPPALGNMHEVFSQLAPFEVRLLLLSVWGFLREHGPLPQKFIFQSERGRFIRDFSREGGGEGGPHLAVLHSVLHRNIDRLGLFSGRFQAPSPSTLLRQGT
;
A
#
# COMPACT_ATOMS: atom_id res chain seq x y z
N ARG A 1 44.17 -39.95 4.83
CA ARG A 1 45.42 -40.06 4.03
C ARG A 1 45.54 -38.79 3.22
N PRO A 2 46.69 -38.10 3.18
CA PRO A 2 46.87 -36.98 2.25
C PRO A 2 46.85 -37.51 0.81
N VAL A 3 46.01 -36.92 -0.04
CA VAL A 3 45.82 -37.25 -1.44
C VAL A 3 46.12 -35.98 -2.25
N PRO A 4 47.36 -35.81 -2.73
CA PRO A 4 47.82 -34.57 -3.38
C PRO A 4 46.95 -34.14 -4.56
N PHE A 5 46.36 -35.10 -5.28
CA PHE A 5 45.43 -34.84 -6.37
C PHE A 5 44.18 -34.07 -5.91
N LEU A 6 43.56 -34.50 -4.81
CA LEU A 6 42.36 -33.86 -4.27
C LEU A 6 42.71 -32.52 -3.60
N ASP A 7 43.88 -32.44 -2.95
CA ASP A 7 44.35 -31.20 -2.32
C ASP A 7 44.62 -30.10 -3.37
N ALA A 8 45.15 -30.44 -4.54
CA ALA A 8 45.33 -29.50 -5.66
C ALA A 8 44.01 -29.08 -6.32
N LEU A 9 43.06 -30.01 -6.46
CA LEU A 9 41.75 -29.74 -7.06
C LEU A 9 40.87 -28.85 -6.19
N ARG A 10 41.09 -28.82 -4.87
CA ARG A 10 40.33 -27.98 -3.94
C ARG A 10 40.28 -26.51 -4.35
N ASN A 11 41.38 -25.96 -4.87
CA ASN A 11 41.45 -24.55 -5.26
C ASN A 11 40.68 -24.24 -6.56
N HIS A 12 40.23 -25.27 -7.28
CA HIS A 12 39.59 -25.17 -8.59
C HIS A 12 38.11 -25.59 -8.56
N VAL A 13 37.49 -25.67 -7.36
CA VAL A 13 36.07 -26.07 -7.21
C VAL A 13 35.12 -25.21 -8.04
N GLY A 14 35.37 -23.91 -8.15
CA GLY A 14 34.54 -23.00 -8.95
C GLY A 14 34.60 -23.29 -10.46
N GLU A 15 35.76 -23.69 -10.99
CA GLU A 15 35.92 -24.08 -12.39
C GLU A 15 35.32 -25.46 -12.63
N LEU A 16 35.55 -26.39 -11.71
CA LEU A 16 34.99 -27.74 -11.76
C LEU A 16 33.46 -27.71 -11.77
N CYS A 17 32.83 -26.88 -10.93
CA CYS A 17 31.39 -26.64 -10.96
C CYS A 17 30.93 -25.97 -12.28
N GLY A 18 31.78 -25.14 -12.91
CA GLY A 18 31.47 -24.54 -14.20
C GLY A 18 31.42 -25.58 -15.33
N GLU A 19 32.38 -26.49 -15.36
CA GLU A 19 32.45 -27.57 -16.35
C GLU A 19 31.34 -28.61 -16.16
N THR A 20 30.96 -28.94 -14.91
CA THR A 20 29.85 -29.86 -14.65
C THR A 20 28.52 -29.34 -15.21
N LEU A 21 28.33 -28.03 -15.19
CA LEU A 21 27.10 -27.38 -15.68
C LEU A 21 27.03 -27.29 -17.22
N ARG A 22 28.08 -27.68 -17.96
CA ARG A 22 28.01 -27.74 -19.43
C ARG A 22 27.21 -28.93 -19.96
N LEU A 23 26.86 -29.89 -19.10
CA LEU A 23 26.07 -31.08 -19.45
C LEU A 23 26.65 -31.89 -20.63
N GLU A 24 27.97 -31.98 -20.72
CA GLU A 24 28.64 -32.73 -21.78
C GLU A 24 28.47 -34.25 -21.61
N ARG A 25 27.70 -34.90 -22.49
CA ARG A 25 27.48 -36.35 -22.69
C ARG A 25 27.76 -37.26 -21.46
N LYS A 26 29.03 -37.62 -21.18
CA LYS A 26 29.41 -38.41 -19.99
C LYS A 26 30.36 -37.68 -19.05
N ARG A 27 30.97 -36.56 -19.46
CA ARG A 27 31.99 -35.86 -18.67
C ARG A 27 31.39 -35.29 -17.38
N PHE A 28 30.19 -34.71 -17.46
CA PHE A 28 29.55 -34.10 -16.30
C PHE A 28 29.31 -35.12 -15.17
N LEU A 29 28.96 -36.38 -15.50
CA LEU A 29 28.76 -37.45 -14.50
C LEU A 29 30.05 -37.74 -13.70
N TRP A 30 31.18 -37.83 -14.39
CA TRP A 30 32.48 -38.08 -13.74
C TRP A 30 32.93 -36.91 -12.89
N GLN A 31 32.77 -35.68 -13.39
CA GLN A 31 33.10 -34.48 -12.63
C GLN A 31 32.18 -34.31 -11.42
N HIS A 32 30.90 -34.71 -11.54
CA HIS A 32 29.95 -34.70 -10.43
C HIS A 32 30.34 -35.68 -9.31
N GLN A 33 30.72 -36.90 -9.68
CA GLN A 33 31.25 -37.89 -8.72
C GLN A 33 32.56 -37.40 -8.08
N LEU A 34 33.43 -36.76 -8.85
CA LEU A 34 34.67 -36.17 -8.36
C LEU A 34 34.41 -35.04 -7.34
N LEU A 35 33.44 -34.17 -7.60
CA LEU A 35 33.00 -33.14 -6.64
C LEU A 35 32.46 -33.77 -5.35
N GLY A 36 31.67 -34.84 -5.46
CA GLY A 36 31.17 -35.60 -4.31
C GLY A 36 32.32 -36.15 -3.45
N LEU A 37 33.27 -36.85 -4.08
CA LEU A 37 34.44 -37.41 -3.39
C LEU A 37 35.32 -36.32 -2.76
N LEU A 38 35.57 -35.23 -3.48
CA LEU A 38 36.35 -34.09 -2.97
C LEU A 38 35.68 -33.46 -1.73
N SER A 39 34.35 -33.33 -1.75
CA SER A 39 33.58 -32.77 -0.65
C SER A 39 33.56 -33.66 0.60
N VAL A 40 33.61 -34.99 0.44
CA VAL A 40 33.71 -35.96 1.55
C VAL A 40 35.14 -36.05 2.09
N TYR A 41 36.13 -35.95 1.21
CA TYR A 41 37.56 -36.07 1.56
C TYR A 41 38.10 -34.86 2.33
N THR A 42 37.76 -33.64 1.90
CA THR A 42 38.36 -32.40 2.41
C THR A 42 37.87 -32.01 3.81
N ARG A 43 38.77 -31.44 4.63
CA ARG A 43 38.45 -30.80 5.92
C ARG A 43 39.10 -29.41 5.96
N PRO A 44 38.33 -28.30 6.08
CA PRO A 44 36.87 -28.22 6.03
C PRO A 44 36.30 -28.70 4.68
N SER A 45 35.07 -29.23 4.70
CA SER A 45 34.41 -29.74 3.49
C SER A 45 34.14 -28.59 2.52
N CYS A 46 34.45 -28.79 1.23
CA CYS A 46 34.08 -27.86 0.16
C CYS A 46 32.61 -27.98 -0.29
N GLY A 47 31.80 -28.84 0.35
CA GLY A 47 30.40 -29.05 0.01
C GLY A 47 29.55 -27.76 -0.05
N PRO A 48 29.61 -26.87 0.96
CA PRO A 48 28.90 -25.59 0.93
C PRO A 48 29.32 -24.66 -0.21
N GLU A 49 30.62 -24.60 -0.52
CA GLU A 49 31.16 -23.78 -1.60
C GLU A 49 30.73 -24.32 -2.97
N ALA A 50 30.85 -25.63 -3.17
CA ALA A 50 30.42 -26.31 -4.40
C ALA A 50 28.92 -26.16 -4.63
N LEU A 51 28.09 -26.37 -3.60
CA LEU A 51 26.64 -26.18 -3.71
C LEU A 51 26.30 -24.72 -4.04
N GLY A 52 26.97 -23.76 -3.41
CA GLY A 52 26.80 -22.34 -3.73
C GLY A 52 27.19 -22.01 -5.18
N HIS A 53 28.28 -22.58 -5.69
CA HIS A 53 28.69 -22.39 -7.09
C HIS A 53 27.71 -23.00 -8.10
N LEU A 54 27.18 -24.19 -7.84
CA LEU A 54 26.16 -24.82 -8.68
C LEU A 54 24.87 -23.99 -8.69
N LEU A 55 24.36 -23.61 -7.52
CA LEU A 55 23.13 -22.82 -7.41
C LEU A 55 23.25 -21.42 -8.02
N SER A 56 24.44 -20.80 -7.96
CA SER A 56 24.65 -19.45 -8.52
C SER A 56 24.80 -19.43 -10.04
N ARG A 57 25.16 -20.55 -10.66
CA ARG A 57 25.45 -20.64 -12.10
C ARG A 57 24.41 -21.43 -12.89
N ALA A 58 23.58 -22.24 -12.23
CA ALA A 58 22.53 -23.00 -12.86
C ALA A 58 21.53 -22.09 -13.62
N ARG A 59 21.21 -22.46 -14.85
CA ARG A 59 20.28 -21.80 -15.78
C ARG A 59 19.10 -22.70 -16.16
N SER A 60 19.28 -24.02 -16.11
CA SER A 60 18.28 -24.99 -16.52
C SER A 60 17.83 -25.87 -15.34
N PRO A 61 16.63 -26.49 -15.42
CA PRO A 61 16.17 -27.40 -14.37
C PRO A 61 17.05 -28.66 -14.27
N GLU A 62 17.69 -29.09 -15.36
CA GLU A 62 18.65 -30.20 -15.34
C GLU A 62 19.90 -29.85 -14.52
N GLU A 63 20.41 -28.63 -14.69
CA GLU A 63 21.53 -28.10 -13.91
C GLU A 63 21.19 -28.00 -12.42
N LEU A 64 19.95 -27.62 -12.07
CA LEU A 64 19.47 -27.65 -10.69
C LEU A 64 19.30 -29.07 -10.14
N SER A 65 18.87 -30.01 -10.98
CA SER A 65 18.79 -31.42 -10.58
C SER A 65 20.15 -31.96 -10.16
N LEU A 66 21.24 -31.56 -10.81
CA LEU A 66 22.59 -31.92 -10.39
C LEU A 66 22.91 -31.42 -8.98
N ALA A 67 22.55 -30.17 -8.64
CA ALA A 67 22.75 -29.65 -7.29
C ALA A 67 21.98 -30.47 -6.23
N THR A 68 20.74 -30.84 -6.54
CA THR A 68 19.90 -31.70 -5.68
C THR A 68 20.50 -33.10 -5.52
N GLN A 69 21.00 -33.70 -6.61
CA GLN A 69 21.67 -35.01 -6.58
C GLN A 69 23.00 -34.96 -5.80
N LEU A 70 23.78 -33.88 -5.92
CA LEU A 70 24.99 -33.69 -5.12
C LEU A 70 24.64 -33.63 -3.63
N TYR A 71 23.62 -32.84 -3.28
CA TYR A 71 23.14 -32.77 -1.90
C TYR A 71 22.69 -34.14 -1.39
N ALA A 72 21.92 -34.89 -2.17
CA ALA A 72 21.47 -36.25 -1.82
C ALA A 72 22.64 -37.20 -1.52
N GLY A 73 23.72 -37.14 -2.32
CA GLY A 73 24.91 -37.95 -2.09
C GLY A 73 25.72 -37.50 -0.87
N LEU A 74 25.81 -36.20 -0.64
CA LEU A 74 26.61 -35.63 0.45
C LEU A 74 25.92 -35.72 1.81
N VAL A 75 24.59 -35.62 1.89
CA VAL A 75 23.85 -35.62 3.16
C VAL A 75 24.00 -36.95 3.92
N VAL A 76 24.31 -38.05 3.22
CA VAL A 76 24.61 -39.35 3.84
C VAL A 76 25.91 -39.31 4.65
N SER A 77 26.87 -38.47 4.26
CA SER A 77 28.21 -38.41 4.88
C SER A 77 28.44 -37.13 5.70
N LEU A 78 27.69 -36.07 5.42
CA LEU A 78 27.87 -34.73 5.98
C LEU A 78 26.53 -34.16 6.43
N SER A 79 26.51 -33.45 7.57
CA SER A 79 25.33 -32.75 8.08
C SER A 79 25.47 -31.24 7.94
N GLY A 80 24.34 -30.53 7.90
CA GLY A 80 24.33 -29.06 7.96
C GLY A 80 24.83 -28.34 6.71
N LEU A 81 24.76 -28.95 5.53
CA LEU A 81 25.27 -28.36 4.28
C LEU A 81 24.49 -27.10 3.83
N LEU A 82 23.16 -27.11 3.92
CA LEU A 82 22.31 -26.01 3.44
C LEU A 82 22.54 -24.70 4.20
N PRO A 83 22.50 -24.66 5.56
CA PRO A 83 22.74 -23.42 6.29
C PRO A 83 24.13 -22.82 6.03
N LEU A 84 25.16 -23.67 5.90
CA LEU A 84 26.52 -23.22 5.59
C LEU A 84 26.64 -22.70 4.15
N ALA A 85 25.99 -23.37 3.19
CA ALA A 85 25.95 -22.94 1.80
C ALA A 85 25.26 -21.57 1.67
N PHE A 86 24.10 -21.40 2.29
CA PHE A 86 23.37 -20.13 2.26
C PHE A 86 24.13 -19.00 2.93
N ARG A 87 24.67 -19.23 4.14
CA ARG A 87 25.53 -18.24 4.82
C ARG A 87 26.70 -17.81 3.96
N SER A 88 27.42 -18.76 3.34
CA SER A 88 28.58 -18.43 2.48
C SER A 88 28.18 -17.72 1.19
N CYS A 89 27.02 -18.03 0.60
CA CYS A 89 26.51 -17.33 -0.58
C CYS A 89 26.11 -15.90 -0.22
N LEU A 90 25.34 -15.70 0.86
CA LEU A 90 24.92 -14.38 1.30
C LEU A 90 26.11 -13.50 1.72
N ALA A 91 27.10 -14.07 2.41
CA ALA A 91 28.34 -13.37 2.71
C ALA A 91 29.07 -12.88 1.44
N ARG A 92 29.13 -13.71 0.39
CA ARG A 92 29.71 -13.34 -0.91
C ARG A 92 28.88 -12.29 -1.67
N VAL A 93 27.56 -12.32 -1.51
CA VAL A 93 26.64 -11.30 -2.05
C VAL A 93 26.91 -9.95 -1.39
N HIS A 94 26.93 -9.90 -0.06
CA HIS A 94 27.20 -8.66 0.69
C HIS A 94 28.62 -8.13 0.51
N ALA A 95 29.60 -9.02 0.29
CA ALA A 95 30.98 -8.64 -0.01
C ALA A 95 31.19 -8.17 -1.46
N GLY A 96 30.18 -8.23 -2.33
CA GLY A 96 30.30 -7.87 -3.75
C GLY A 96 31.14 -8.84 -4.59
N THR A 97 31.51 -10.00 -4.04
CA THR A 97 32.26 -11.05 -4.76
C THR A 97 31.37 -11.76 -5.78
N LEU A 98 30.07 -11.86 -5.48
CA LEU A 98 29.07 -12.49 -6.33
C LEU A 98 28.37 -11.41 -7.16
N GLN A 99 28.65 -11.37 -8.46
CA GLN A 99 28.10 -10.33 -9.35
C GLN A 99 26.57 -10.41 -9.42
N PRO A 100 25.87 -9.27 -9.67
CA PRO A 100 24.41 -9.21 -9.72
C PRO A 100 23.70 -10.31 -10.54
N PRO A 101 24.12 -10.67 -11.77
CA PRO A 101 23.43 -11.71 -12.54
C PRO A 101 23.54 -13.11 -11.89
N PHE A 102 24.65 -13.40 -11.21
CA PHE A 102 24.80 -14.66 -10.48
C PHE A 102 23.98 -14.64 -9.18
N THR A 103 23.86 -13.48 -8.54
CA THR A 103 23.03 -13.30 -7.34
C THR A 103 21.56 -13.50 -7.68
N ALA A 104 21.07 -12.85 -8.75
CA ALA A 104 19.70 -13.01 -9.21
C ALA A 104 19.38 -14.48 -9.55
N ARG A 105 20.29 -15.17 -10.25
CA ARG A 105 20.14 -16.61 -10.56
C ARG A 105 20.12 -17.46 -9.30
N PHE A 106 21.06 -17.26 -8.38
CA PHE A 106 21.09 -17.96 -7.10
C PHE A 106 19.75 -17.84 -6.36
N LEU A 107 19.21 -16.62 -6.24
CA LEU A 107 17.95 -16.36 -5.55
C LEU A 107 16.74 -16.98 -6.27
N ARG A 108 16.66 -16.88 -7.60
CA ARG A 108 15.60 -17.53 -8.41
C ARG A 108 15.65 -19.05 -8.29
N ASN A 109 16.84 -19.62 -8.35
CA ASN A 109 17.06 -21.05 -8.21
C ASN A 109 16.66 -21.55 -6.83
N LEU A 110 17.00 -20.79 -5.78
CA LEU A 110 16.55 -21.09 -4.42
C LEU A 110 15.01 -20.99 -4.31
N ALA A 111 14.39 -20.00 -4.95
CA ALA A 111 12.93 -19.88 -4.99
C ALA A 111 12.29 -21.10 -5.69
N LEU A 112 12.83 -21.54 -6.83
CA LEU A 112 12.36 -22.74 -7.52
C LEU A 112 12.47 -23.99 -6.65
N LEU A 113 13.57 -24.16 -5.90
CA LEU A 113 13.76 -25.30 -4.99
C LEU A 113 12.77 -25.27 -3.82
N ILE A 114 12.52 -24.11 -3.22
CA ILE A 114 11.52 -23.96 -2.15
C ILE A 114 10.11 -24.19 -2.68
N GLY A 115 9.78 -23.69 -3.87
CA GLY A 115 8.49 -23.95 -4.52
C GLY A 115 8.28 -25.44 -4.81
N TRP A 116 9.32 -26.13 -5.28
CA TRP A 116 9.30 -27.59 -5.49
C TRP A 116 9.14 -28.37 -4.18
N GLU A 117 9.77 -27.92 -3.09
CA GLU A 117 9.58 -28.50 -1.75
C GLU A 117 8.13 -28.34 -1.25
N GLN A 118 7.52 -27.16 -1.47
CA GLN A 118 6.18 -26.83 -0.98
C GLN A 118 5.04 -27.51 -1.73
N GLN A 119 5.21 -27.79 -3.03
CA GLN A 119 4.22 -28.50 -3.83
C GLN A 119 3.99 -29.93 -3.33
N GLY A 120 4.94 -30.48 -2.58
CA GLY A 120 4.86 -31.83 -2.00
C GLY A 120 5.00 -32.94 -3.05
N GLY A 121 5.05 -34.18 -2.55
CA GLY A 121 5.22 -35.38 -3.36
C GLY A 121 6.43 -36.22 -2.96
N GLU A 122 6.65 -37.32 -3.70
CA GLU A 122 7.70 -38.31 -3.42
C GLU A 122 9.12 -37.70 -3.45
N GLY A 123 9.37 -36.75 -4.35
CA GLY A 123 10.68 -36.11 -4.54
C GLY A 123 11.23 -35.40 -3.29
N PRO A 124 10.58 -34.34 -2.79
CA PRO A 124 11.06 -33.62 -1.60
C PRO A 124 11.01 -34.49 -0.33
N ALA A 125 10.02 -35.38 -0.22
CA ALA A 125 9.89 -36.29 0.94
C ALA A 125 11.04 -37.30 1.02
N ALA A 126 11.45 -37.89 -0.11
CA ALA A 126 12.54 -38.86 -0.16
C ALA A 126 13.92 -38.23 0.07
N LEU A 127 14.10 -36.97 -0.34
CA LEU A 127 15.37 -36.24 -0.18
C LEU A 127 15.59 -35.75 1.26
N GLY A 128 14.52 -35.48 2.00
CA GLY A 128 14.59 -34.93 3.36
C GLY A 128 15.25 -33.55 3.46
N ALA A 129 15.42 -32.86 2.32
CA ALA A 129 16.02 -31.53 2.28
C ALA A 129 15.01 -30.48 2.74
N ARG A 130 15.34 -29.76 3.81
CA ARG A 130 14.51 -28.68 4.33
C ARG A 130 15.02 -27.33 3.83
N PHE A 131 14.79 -27.03 2.54
CA PHE A 131 15.29 -25.81 1.90
C PHE A 131 14.63 -24.57 2.51
N GLY A 132 13.30 -24.60 2.66
CA GLY A 132 12.52 -23.52 3.25
C GLY A 132 12.92 -23.23 4.70
N GLU A 133 13.07 -24.26 5.53
CA GLU A 133 13.52 -24.10 6.93
C GLU A 133 14.95 -23.54 7.00
N SER A 134 15.84 -24.01 6.13
CA SER A 134 17.21 -23.49 6.08
C SER A 134 17.28 -22.05 5.57
N ALA A 135 16.41 -21.66 4.64
CA ALA A 135 16.35 -20.30 4.10
C ALA A 135 15.68 -19.32 5.08
N SER A 136 14.71 -19.76 5.89
CA SER A 136 14.00 -18.91 6.85
C SER A 136 14.92 -18.38 7.97
N ALA A 137 16.03 -19.07 8.25
CA ALA A 137 17.07 -18.59 9.16
C ALA A 137 17.83 -17.35 8.63
N HIS A 138 17.70 -17.01 7.35
CA HIS A 138 18.44 -15.95 6.67
C HIS A 138 17.57 -14.76 6.23
N LEU A 139 16.36 -14.62 6.78
CA LEU A 139 15.45 -13.53 6.40
C LEU A 139 16.05 -12.13 6.63
N SER A 140 16.91 -11.96 7.65
CA SER A 140 17.60 -10.68 7.90
C SER A 140 18.58 -10.28 6.79
N ASP A 141 19.22 -11.26 6.16
CA ASP A 141 20.21 -11.05 5.09
C ASP A 141 19.52 -10.87 3.73
N LEU A 142 18.35 -11.52 3.57
CA LEU A 142 17.54 -11.45 2.35
C LEU A 142 16.70 -10.17 2.27
N ALA A 143 16.24 -9.61 3.40
CA ALA A 143 15.38 -8.41 3.39
C ALA A 143 16.01 -7.19 2.68
N PRO A 144 17.30 -6.85 2.89
CA PRO A 144 17.95 -5.77 2.16
C PRO A 144 18.05 -5.99 0.64
N LEU A 145 17.96 -7.23 0.16
CA LEU A 145 18.06 -7.50 -1.29
C LEU A 145 16.80 -7.04 -2.05
N LEU A 146 15.67 -6.83 -1.37
CA LEU A 146 14.46 -6.25 -1.97
C LEU A 146 14.62 -4.80 -2.42
N LEU A 147 15.61 -4.09 -1.85
CA LEU A 147 15.93 -2.69 -2.13
C LEU A 147 17.27 -2.54 -2.88
N HIS A 148 17.72 -3.63 -3.49
CA HIS A 148 18.92 -3.64 -4.34
C HIS A 148 18.71 -2.76 -5.59
N PRO A 149 19.73 -2.00 -6.05
CA PRO A 149 19.59 -1.12 -7.22
C PRO A 149 19.36 -1.89 -8.53
N GLU A 150 19.90 -3.10 -8.64
CA GLU A 150 19.67 -3.97 -9.78
C GLU A 150 18.32 -4.67 -9.68
N GLU A 151 17.46 -4.40 -10.65
CA GLU A 151 16.08 -4.87 -10.70
C GLU A 151 15.97 -6.41 -10.72
N GLU A 152 16.86 -7.09 -11.45
CA GLU A 152 16.84 -8.56 -11.50
C GLU A 152 17.06 -9.21 -10.13
N VAL A 153 17.91 -8.60 -9.29
CA VAL A 153 18.21 -9.08 -7.94
C VAL A 153 17.03 -8.80 -7.01
N ALA A 154 16.46 -7.59 -7.09
CA ALA A 154 15.31 -7.20 -6.28
C ALA A 154 14.08 -8.07 -6.58
N GLU A 155 13.81 -8.36 -7.85
CA GLU A 155 12.72 -9.24 -8.27
C GLU A 155 12.97 -10.70 -7.84
N ALA A 156 14.19 -11.20 -8.00
CA ALA A 156 14.55 -12.53 -7.53
C ALA A 156 14.37 -12.68 -6.01
N ALA A 157 14.81 -11.67 -5.24
CA ALA A 157 14.60 -11.62 -3.80
C ALA A 157 13.10 -11.56 -3.43
N ALA A 158 12.31 -10.78 -4.17
CA ALA A 158 10.86 -10.69 -3.96
C ALA A 158 10.16 -12.03 -4.22
N SER A 159 10.48 -12.70 -5.32
CA SER A 159 9.94 -14.03 -5.63
C SER A 159 10.32 -15.08 -4.59
N LEU A 160 11.54 -15.02 -4.06
CA LEU A 160 12.03 -15.93 -3.03
C LEU A 160 11.30 -15.70 -1.71
N LEU A 161 11.22 -14.45 -1.25
CA LEU A 161 10.60 -14.11 0.03
C LEU A 161 9.08 -14.29 0.01
N ALA A 162 8.43 -14.13 -1.14
CA ALA A 162 6.98 -14.38 -1.29
C ALA A 162 6.58 -15.82 -0.93
N ILE A 163 7.47 -16.79 -1.20
CA ILE A 163 7.22 -18.22 -0.94
C ILE A 163 7.97 -18.74 0.28
N CYS A 164 9.10 -18.16 0.68
CA CYS A 164 9.90 -18.62 1.83
C CYS A 164 9.03 -18.78 3.09
N PRO A 165 9.08 -19.92 3.79
CA PRO A 165 8.37 -20.07 5.06
C PRO A 165 9.01 -19.20 6.14
N PHE A 166 8.24 -18.92 7.20
CA PHE A 166 8.78 -18.28 8.40
C PHE A 166 9.36 -19.36 9.34
N PRO A 167 10.33 -19.00 10.19
CA PRO A 167 10.81 -19.89 11.24
C PRO A 167 9.66 -20.37 12.16
N GLN A 168 9.87 -21.48 12.86
CA GLN A 168 8.88 -21.97 13.85
C GLN A 168 8.70 -20.98 15.01
N GLU A 169 9.76 -20.25 15.35
CA GLU A 169 9.69 -19.13 16.27
C GLU A 169 9.05 -17.92 15.59
N ALA A 170 8.26 -17.15 16.35
CA ALA A 170 7.71 -15.90 15.86
C ALA A 170 8.84 -14.97 15.38
N LEU A 171 8.59 -14.25 14.28
CA LEU A 171 9.56 -13.29 13.75
C LEU A 171 9.93 -12.25 14.82
N SER A 172 11.23 -12.02 14.97
CA SER A 172 11.72 -10.95 15.84
C SER A 172 11.14 -9.60 15.38
N PRO A 173 10.73 -8.68 16.29
CA PRO A 173 10.16 -7.39 15.92
C PRO A 173 11.04 -6.58 14.95
N SER A 174 12.37 -6.67 15.09
CA SER A 174 13.31 -5.98 14.20
C SER A 174 13.33 -6.58 12.79
N GLN A 175 13.31 -7.91 12.69
CA GLN A 175 13.24 -8.63 11.41
C GLN A 175 11.89 -8.37 10.73
N LEU A 176 10.79 -8.43 11.48
CA LEU A 176 9.45 -8.16 10.98
C LEU A 176 9.37 -6.73 10.41
N LEU A 177 9.78 -5.73 11.18
CA LEU A 177 9.75 -4.34 10.71
C LEU A 177 10.67 -4.13 9.49
N GLY A 178 11.85 -4.75 9.47
CA GLY A 178 12.76 -4.72 8.33
C GLY A 178 12.14 -5.30 7.06
N LEU A 179 11.50 -6.47 7.16
CA LEU A 179 10.81 -7.12 6.05
C LEU A 179 9.61 -6.31 5.56
N VAL A 180 8.81 -5.75 6.47
CA VAL A 180 7.66 -4.90 6.09
C VAL A 180 8.15 -3.66 5.34
N ARG A 181 9.14 -2.94 5.87
CA ARG A 181 9.70 -1.74 5.21
C ARG A 181 10.26 -2.07 3.82
N ALA A 182 11.03 -3.15 3.72
CA ALA A 182 11.62 -3.59 2.46
C ALA A 182 10.55 -4.06 1.44
N GLY A 183 9.51 -4.78 1.92
CA GLY A 183 8.39 -5.24 1.10
C GLY A 183 7.53 -4.08 0.57
N VAL A 184 7.20 -3.10 1.42
CA VAL A 184 6.46 -1.89 1.02
C VAL A 184 7.28 -1.04 0.05
N HIS A 185 8.58 -0.89 0.29
CA HIS A 185 9.48 -0.22 -0.67
C HIS A 185 9.49 -0.94 -2.02
N ARG A 186 9.64 -2.27 -2.02
CA ARG A 186 9.63 -3.07 -3.25
C ARG A 186 8.30 -2.96 -3.98
N PHE A 187 7.16 -2.96 -3.27
CA PHE A 187 5.84 -2.77 -3.85
C PHE A 187 5.74 -1.44 -4.61
N PHE A 188 6.12 -0.32 -3.99
CA PHE A 188 6.06 0.98 -4.66
C PHE A 188 7.11 1.10 -5.79
N ALA A 189 8.29 0.51 -5.63
CA ALA A 189 9.32 0.48 -6.68
C ALA A 189 8.84 -0.32 -7.91
N SER A 190 8.25 -1.50 -7.70
CA SER A 190 7.73 -2.32 -8.80
C SER A 190 6.51 -1.69 -9.45
N LEU A 191 5.63 -1.04 -8.69
CA LEU A 191 4.50 -0.28 -9.23
C LEU A 191 4.98 0.90 -10.08
N ARG A 192 6.06 1.60 -9.70
CA ARG A 192 6.67 2.65 -10.52
C ARG A 192 7.25 2.15 -11.84
N LEU A 193 7.94 1.01 -11.82
CA LEU A 193 8.73 0.53 -12.94
C LEU A 193 7.96 -0.43 -13.87
N HIS A 194 7.19 -1.35 -13.29
CA HIS A 194 6.48 -2.43 -14.00
C HIS A 194 4.96 -2.25 -14.00
N GLY A 195 4.43 -1.33 -13.19
CA GLY A 195 3.00 -1.09 -13.05
C GLY A 195 2.26 -2.23 -12.31
N PRO A 196 0.93 -2.31 -12.48
CA PRO A 196 0.05 -3.28 -11.82
C PRO A 196 0.43 -4.77 -11.96
N PRO A 197 0.93 -5.29 -13.10
CA PRO A 197 1.24 -6.72 -13.19
C PRO A 197 2.50 -7.12 -12.40
N GLY A 198 3.40 -6.17 -12.11
CA GLY A 198 4.69 -6.43 -11.46
C GLY A 198 4.67 -6.39 -9.93
N VAL A 199 3.51 -6.28 -9.28
CA VAL A 199 3.42 -6.20 -7.81
C VAL A 199 3.10 -7.53 -7.12
N ALA A 200 2.85 -8.60 -7.87
CA ALA A 200 2.34 -9.87 -7.34
C ALA A 200 3.17 -10.44 -6.19
N SER A 201 4.50 -10.53 -6.35
CA SER A 201 5.39 -11.08 -5.32
C SER A 201 5.43 -10.22 -4.05
N ALA A 202 5.47 -8.89 -4.20
CA ALA A 202 5.45 -7.97 -3.07
C ALA A 202 4.10 -8.02 -2.33
N SER A 203 2.99 -8.07 -3.06
CA SER A 203 1.64 -8.22 -2.50
C SER A 203 1.48 -9.53 -1.74
N GLN A 204 1.97 -10.65 -2.30
CA GLN A 204 1.93 -11.95 -1.63
C GLN A 204 2.77 -11.96 -0.35
N LEU A 205 3.98 -11.39 -0.40
CA LEU A 205 4.85 -11.26 0.77
C LEU A 205 4.18 -10.44 1.88
N LEU A 206 3.65 -9.26 1.57
CA LEU A 206 3.01 -8.37 2.54
C LEU A 206 1.74 -9.00 3.13
N THR A 207 0.93 -9.68 2.32
CA THR A 207 -0.25 -10.42 2.78
C THR A 207 0.14 -11.53 3.76
N ARG A 208 1.21 -12.28 3.47
CA ARG A 208 1.70 -13.32 4.38
C ARG A 208 2.26 -12.75 5.68
N LEU A 209 3.04 -11.67 5.60
CA LEU A 209 3.58 -10.98 6.77
C LEU A 209 2.47 -10.41 7.66
N SER A 210 1.44 -9.82 7.06
CA SER A 210 0.31 -9.24 7.79
C SER A 210 -0.51 -10.28 8.55
N GLN A 211 -0.55 -11.52 8.07
CA GLN A 211 -1.27 -12.62 8.71
C GLN A 211 -0.51 -13.29 9.87
N THR A 212 0.76 -12.97 10.09
CA THR A 212 1.58 -13.59 11.16
C THR A 212 1.22 -13.12 12.57
N SER A 213 0.94 -11.83 12.74
CA SER A 213 0.67 -11.22 14.03
C SER A 213 -0.11 -9.91 13.87
N PRO A 214 -0.93 -9.51 14.86
CA PRO A 214 -1.67 -8.25 14.79
C PRO A 214 -0.75 -7.02 14.77
N ALA A 215 0.44 -7.09 15.37
CA ALA A 215 1.44 -6.03 15.28
C ALA A 215 2.02 -5.91 13.86
N GLY A 216 2.29 -7.05 13.20
CA GLY A 216 2.71 -7.09 11.80
C GLY A 216 1.66 -6.52 10.87
N LEU A 217 0.39 -6.91 11.05
CA LEU A 217 -0.74 -6.35 10.30
C LEU A 217 -0.80 -4.82 10.39
N LYS A 218 -0.77 -4.28 11.62
CA LYS A 218 -0.80 -2.83 11.85
C LYS A 218 0.38 -2.12 11.19
N ALA A 219 1.59 -2.66 11.31
CA ALA A 219 2.78 -2.09 10.69
C ALA A 219 2.71 -2.09 9.15
N VAL A 220 2.21 -3.18 8.54
CA VAL A 220 2.00 -3.27 7.08
C VAL A 220 1.00 -2.21 6.61
N LEU A 221 -0.17 -2.15 7.24
CA LEU A 221 -1.22 -1.21 6.88
C LEU A 221 -0.76 0.24 7.05
N GLN A 222 -0.10 0.54 8.17
CA GLN A 222 0.43 1.87 8.45
C GLN A 222 1.41 2.32 7.35
N LEU A 223 2.42 1.49 7.05
CA LEU A 223 3.46 1.85 6.07
C LEU A 223 2.95 1.89 4.63
N LEU A 224 1.92 1.09 4.28
CA LEU A 224 1.26 1.18 2.98
C LEU A 224 0.49 2.50 2.83
N VAL A 225 -0.29 2.89 3.84
CA VAL A 225 -1.06 4.14 3.83
C VAL A 225 -0.12 5.35 3.81
N GLU A 226 0.83 5.42 4.74
CA GLU A 226 1.83 6.49 4.78
C GLU A 226 2.62 6.57 3.47
N GLY A 227 3.07 5.42 2.96
CA GLY A 227 3.85 5.33 1.73
C GLY A 227 3.10 5.78 0.49
N ALA A 228 1.78 5.58 0.42
CA ALA A 228 0.96 6.03 -0.70
C ALA A 228 0.62 7.54 -0.63
N LEU A 229 0.47 8.08 0.58
CA LEU A 229 0.19 9.51 0.81
C LEU A 229 1.46 10.38 0.83
N HIS A 230 2.64 9.75 0.93
CA HIS A 230 3.92 10.43 0.92
C HIS A 230 4.19 11.12 -0.43
N ARG A 231 4.84 12.30 -0.36
CA ARG A 231 5.11 13.16 -1.53
C ARG A 231 5.85 12.44 -2.66
N GLY A 232 6.71 11.47 -2.33
CA GLY A 232 7.38 10.67 -3.34
C GLY A 232 6.41 9.92 -4.24
N ASN A 233 5.50 9.12 -3.66
CA ASN A 233 4.68 8.16 -4.40
C ASN A 233 3.27 8.68 -4.76
N THR A 234 2.87 9.84 -4.25
CA THR A 234 1.49 10.32 -4.37
C THR A 234 0.99 10.48 -5.82
N GLU A 235 1.88 10.81 -6.75
CA GLU A 235 1.56 10.96 -8.18
C GLU A 235 1.11 9.63 -8.83
N LEU A 236 1.49 8.48 -8.26
CA LEU A 236 1.10 7.15 -8.77
C LEU A 236 -0.40 6.89 -8.62
N PHE A 237 -1.03 7.58 -7.66
CA PHE A 237 -2.42 7.41 -7.26
C PHE A 237 -3.26 8.68 -7.52
N GLY A 238 -2.79 9.52 -8.45
CA GLY A 238 -3.52 10.73 -8.89
C GLY A 238 -3.31 11.96 -8.01
N GLY A 239 -2.33 11.94 -7.09
CA GLY A 239 -2.02 13.08 -6.25
C GLY A 239 -1.20 14.16 -6.96
N GLU A 240 -1.49 15.42 -6.68
CA GLU A 240 -0.71 16.56 -7.17
C GLU A 240 0.57 16.75 -6.33
N VAL A 241 1.74 16.77 -6.97
CA VAL A 241 3.01 17.09 -6.30
C VAL A 241 3.21 18.59 -6.31
N ASP A 242 2.90 19.26 -5.19
CA ASP A 242 3.19 20.69 -5.04
C ASP A 242 4.71 20.88 -4.86
N ARG A 243 5.40 21.18 -5.98
CA ARG A 243 6.85 21.45 -6.00
C ARG A 243 7.24 22.75 -5.30
N ASP A 244 6.28 23.60 -4.95
CA ASP A 244 6.52 24.89 -4.33
C ASP A 244 7.16 24.76 -2.91
N ASN A 245 7.02 23.61 -2.24
CA ASN A 245 7.57 23.36 -0.89
C ASN A 245 8.96 22.71 -0.86
N GLU A 246 9.66 22.60 -2.00
CA GLU A 246 11.04 22.10 -2.06
C GLU A 246 12.10 23.06 -1.48
N THR A 247 11.70 24.23 -0.96
CA THR A 247 12.64 25.20 -0.37
C THR A 247 13.13 24.87 1.05
N LEU A 248 12.72 23.75 1.66
CA LEU A 248 13.18 23.36 3.01
C LEU A 248 13.86 21.98 3.12
N SER A 249 14.02 21.24 2.01
CA SER A 249 14.85 20.03 1.99
C SER A 249 15.92 20.13 0.91
N VAL A 250 16.90 21.01 1.15
CA VAL A 250 18.13 21.12 0.35
C VAL A 250 19.09 20.01 0.76
N VAL A 251 18.77 18.76 0.46
CA VAL A 251 19.76 17.71 0.22
C VAL A 251 19.14 16.73 -0.78
N SER A 252 19.76 16.57 -1.95
CA SER A 252 19.57 15.43 -2.89
C SER A 252 18.74 15.63 -4.16
N ALA A 253 18.58 16.85 -4.67
CA ALA A 253 18.54 17.05 -6.12
C ALA A 253 19.67 17.99 -6.50
N PRO A 254 20.57 17.64 -7.44
CA PRO A 254 21.52 18.60 -7.94
C PRO A 254 20.68 19.63 -8.70
N LEU A 255 20.45 20.79 -8.08
CA LEU A 255 20.31 22.04 -8.82
C LEU A 255 21.40 21.97 -9.87
N ALA A 256 21.01 21.75 -11.14
CA ALA A 256 21.91 21.93 -12.26
C ALA A 256 22.61 23.25 -11.99
N SER A 257 23.88 23.15 -11.66
CA SER A 257 24.68 24.18 -11.02
C SER A 257 24.93 25.24 -12.08
N ALA A 258 23.93 26.09 -12.30
CA ALA A 258 24.15 27.34 -12.99
C ALA A 258 25.20 28.07 -12.15
N SER A 259 26.42 28.08 -12.65
CA SER A 259 27.54 28.75 -12.00
C SER A 259 27.11 30.17 -11.68
N LEU A 260 27.34 30.62 -10.45
CA LEU A 260 27.09 32.02 -10.06
C LEU A 260 27.81 32.97 -11.03
N LEU A 261 28.93 32.53 -11.59
CA LEU A 261 29.69 33.26 -12.59
C LEU A 261 28.93 33.39 -13.92
N ASP A 262 28.24 32.34 -14.39
CA ASP A 262 27.42 32.41 -15.60
C ASP A 262 26.17 33.26 -15.39
N THR A 263 25.60 33.19 -14.19
CA THR A 263 24.46 34.04 -13.81
C THR A 263 24.90 35.51 -13.76
N ASN A 264 26.02 35.81 -13.11
CA ASN A 264 26.59 37.17 -13.07
C ASN A 264 27.00 37.67 -14.45
N ARG A 265 27.60 36.84 -15.33
CA ARG A 265 27.93 37.24 -16.72
C ARG A 265 26.72 37.72 -17.50
N ARG A 266 25.58 37.04 -17.36
CA ARG A 266 24.31 37.45 -17.99
C ARG A 266 23.81 38.78 -17.45
N HIS A 267 23.98 39.03 -16.15
CA HIS A 267 23.66 40.33 -15.55
C HIS A 267 24.64 41.42 -16.02
N THR A 268 25.96 41.20 -15.89
CA THR A 268 27.00 42.20 -16.20
C THR A 268 26.96 42.65 -17.66
N ALA A 269 26.60 41.78 -18.61
CA ALA A 269 26.46 42.14 -20.02
C ALA A 269 25.43 43.26 -20.29
N ALA A 270 24.49 43.51 -19.36
CA ALA A 270 23.43 44.50 -19.49
C ALA A 270 23.40 45.55 -18.36
N VAL A 271 24.40 45.56 -17.46
CA VAL A 271 24.39 46.38 -16.23
C VAL A 271 24.81 47.84 -16.41
N PRO A 272 25.72 48.25 -17.33
CA PRO A 272 25.67 49.63 -17.73
C PRO A 272 24.48 49.75 -18.67
N GLY A 273 23.41 50.41 -18.23
CA GLY A 273 22.48 51.02 -19.19
C GLY A 273 23.26 51.85 -20.22
N PRO A 274 22.63 52.32 -21.32
CA PRO A 274 23.33 52.86 -22.51
C PRO A 274 24.22 54.11 -22.31
N GLY A 275 24.60 54.47 -21.09
CA GLY A 275 25.57 55.53 -20.80
C GLY A 275 26.37 55.40 -19.50
N GLY A 276 26.57 54.22 -18.90
CA GLY A 276 27.66 53.87 -17.94
C GLY A 276 28.00 54.73 -16.70
N ILE A 277 27.39 55.90 -16.52
CA ILE A 277 27.76 56.93 -15.53
C ILE A 277 26.76 56.97 -14.36
N TRP A 278 25.64 56.25 -14.47
CA TRP A 278 24.53 56.27 -13.52
C TRP A 278 24.27 54.89 -12.90
N SER A 279 23.69 54.87 -11.69
CA SER A 279 23.19 53.63 -11.07
C SER A 279 22.07 52.99 -11.91
N VAL A 280 21.82 51.70 -11.67
CA VAL A 280 20.71 50.97 -12.32
C VAL A 280 19.34 51.62 -12.04
N PHE A 281 18.39 51.46 -12.98
CA PHE A 281 17.08 52.12 -12.94
C PHE A 281 16.13 51.63 -11.83
N HIS A 282 16.26 50.37 -11.40
CA HIS A 282 15.40 49.77 -10.37
C HIS A 282 16.09 49.77 -8.99
N ALA A 283 15.30 49.80 -7.91
CA ALA A 283 15.78 49.70 -6.53
C ALA A 283 15.98 48.24 -6.04
N GLY A 284 15.79 47.25 -6.91
CA GLY A 284 15.93 45.81 -6.60
C GLY A 284 14.81 44.97 -7.20
N VAL A 285 14.78 43.67 -6.86
CA VAL A 285 13.69 42.74 -7.22
C VAL A 285 13.00 42.24 -5.96
N ILE A 286 11.67 42.16 -5.97
CA ILE A 286 10.85 41.73 -4.82
C ILE A 286 11.04 40.21 -4.55
N GLY A 287 11.47 39.43 -5.55
CA GLY A 287 11.69 37.99 -5.43
C GLY A 287 12.49 37.43 -6.62
N ARG A 288 12.14 36.22 -7.08
CA ARG A 288 12.81 35.58 -8.25
C ARG A 288 12.26 36.01 -9.62
N GLY A 289 11.17 36.78 -9.66
CA GLY A 289 10.52 37.19 -10.91
C GLY A 289 9.53 36.14 -11.43
N LEU A 290 9.41 36.02 -12.76
CA LEU A 290 8.51 35.09 -13.44
C LEU A 290 8.76 33.66 -12.96
N LYS A 291 7.74 33.02 -12.36
CA LYS A 291 7.83 31.63 -11.93
C LYS A 291 8.01 30.74 -13.18
N PRO A 292 8.97 29.81 -13.19
CA PRO A 292 9.05 28.83 -14.26
C PRO A 292 7.72 28.08 -14.35
N PRO A 293 7.30 27.64 -15.56
CA PRO A 293 6.03 26.94 -15.72
C PRO A 293 5.99 25.73 -14.79
N LYS A 294 4.92 25.62 -14.00
CA LYS A 294 4.67 24.43 -13.19
C LYS A 294 4.52 23.26 -14.16
N PHE A 295 5.44 22.30 -14.10
CA PHE A 295 5.32 21.08 -14.87
C PHE A 295 4.25 20.20 -14.22
N VAL A 296 3.02 20.31 -14.72
CA VAL A 296 1.94 19.39 -14.36
C VAL A 296 2.19 18.12 -15.16
N GLN A 297 2.86 17.15 -14.56
CA GLN A 297 3.03 15.84 -15.18
C GLN A 297 1.69 15.10 -15.06
N SER A 298 0.83 15.24 -16.07
CA SER A 298 -0.41 14.47 -16.15
C SER A 298 -0.05 13.02 -16.47
N ARG A 299 -0.01 12.16 -15.46
CA ARG A 299 0.04 10.71 -15.67
C ARG A 299 -1.26 10.24 -16.30
N ASP A 300 -1.21 9.14 -17.04
CA ASP A 300 -2.40 8.56 -17.65
C ASP A 300 -3.44 8.20 -16.57
N GLN A 301 -4.66 8.67 -16.76
CA GLN A 301 -5.76 8.50 -15.80
C GLN A 301 -6.12 7.02 -15.64
N GLN A 302 -5.98 6.22 -16.70
CA GLN A 302 -6.27 4.79 -16.66
C GLN A 302 -5.25 4.03 -15.79
N GLU A 303 -3.97 4.40 -15.90
CA GLU A 303 -2.91 3.79 -15.08
C GLU A 303 -3.09 4.11 -13.60
N VAL A 304 -3.47 5.34 -13.26
CA VAL A 304 -3.76 5.77 -11.89
C VAL A 304 -4.89 4.93 -11.27
N ILE A 305 -5.95 4.65 -12.02
CA ILE A 305 -7.07 3.83 -11.56
C ILE A 305 -6.58 2.40 -11.27
N TYR A 306 -5.79 1.80 -12.16
CA TYR A 306 -5.26 0.44 -11.94
C TYR A 306 -4.30 0.37 -10.74
N ASN A 307 -3.43 1.36 -10.58
CA ASN A 307 -2.53 1.46 -9.43
C ASN A 307 -3.32 1.53 -8.12
N THR A 308 -4.36 2.35 -8.10
CA THR A 308 -5.27 2.51 -6.95
C THR A 308 -5.98 1.19 -6.65
N GLN A 309 -6.47 0.49 -7.68
CA GLN A 309 -7.10 -0.82 -7.54
C GLN A 309 -6.12 -1.89 -7.01
N SER A 310 -4.86 -1.89 -7.47
CA SER A 310 -3.83 -2.80 -6.96
C SER A 310 -3.52 -2.55 -5.48
N LEU A 311 -3.47 -1.28 -5.05
CA LEU A 311 -3.28 -0.92 -3.64
C LEU A 311 -4.49 -1.29 -2.78
N LEU A 312 -5.71 -0.98 -3.24
CA LEU A 312 -6.95 -1.33 -2.56
C LEU A 312 -7.11 -2.85 -2.43
N SER A 313 -6.80 -3.58 -3.50
CA SER A 313 -6.74 -5.04 -3.49
C SER A 313 -5.77 -5.53 -2.41
N LEU A 314 -4.54 -5.02 -2.36
CA LEU A 314 -3.56 -5.41 -1.33
C LEU A 314 -4.06 -5.12 0.09
N LEU A 315 -4.62 -3.93 0.33
CA LEU A 315 -5.18 -3.58 1.64
C LEU A 315 -6.34 -4.52 2.02
N VAL A 316 -7.22 -4.88 1.09
CA VAL A 316 -8.28 -5.87 1.33
C VAL A 316 -7.70 -7.23 1.70
N HIS A 317 -6.71 -7.74 0.95
CA HIS A 317 -6.06 -9.02 1.27
C HIS A 317 -5.39 -9.02 2.66
N CYS A 318 -4.79 -7.90 3.07
CA CYS A 318 -4.24 -7.74 4.41
C CYS A 318 -5.32 -7.67 5.50
N CYS A 319 -6.43 -7.01 5.22
CA CYS A 319 -7.53 -6.79 6.18
C CYS A 319 -8.51 -7.97 6.29
N SER A 320 -8.58 -8.85 5.29
CA SER A 320 -9.43 -10.03 5.31
C SER A 320 -8.86 -11.10 6.24
N ALA A 321 -9.72 -11.64 7.11
CA ALA A 321 -9.35 -12.80 7.91
C ALA A 321 -9.06 -14.01 6.99
N PRO A 322 -8.13 -14.91 7.34
CA PRO A 322 -7.87 -16.11 6.57
C PRO A 322 -9.11 -17.01 6.62
N GLY A 323 -9.95 -16.91 5.59
CA GLY A 323 -11.24 -17.59 5.48
C GLY A 323 -11.48 -18.04 4.05
N GLY A 324 -10.75 -19.07 3.63
CA GLY A 324 -11.02 -19.83 2.39
C GLY A 324 -12.11 -20.89 2.57
N THR A 325 -12.82 -20.90 3.69
CA THR A 325 -14.01 -21.72 3.87
C THR A 325 -15.13 -21.10 3.05
N GLU A 326 -15.66 -21.87 2.11
CA GLU A 326 -16.88 -21.59 1.34
C GLU A 326 -18.02 -21.18 2.28
N CYS A 327 -18.09 -19.90 2.66
CA CYS A 327 -19.25 -19.35 3.33
C CYS A 327 -20.36 -19.33 2.28
N GLY A 328 -21.26 -20.32 2.40
CA GLY A 328 -22.36 -20.56 1.47
C GLY A 328 -23.13 -19.29 1.10
N GLY A 329 -23.20 -19.04 -0.21
CA GLY A 329 -23.88 -17.89 -0.79
C GLY A 329 -22.99 -17.21 -1.82
N CYS A 330 -23.23 -17.50 -3.10
CA CYS A 330 -22.67 -16.71 -4.19
C CYS A 330 -22.93 -15.22 -3.90
N TRP A 331 -21.91 -14.36 -4.02
CA TRP A 331 -21.98 -12.89 -3.93
C TRP A 331 -21.86 -12.22 -2.53
N GLY A 332 -21.17 -12.82 -1.57
CA GLY A 332 -20.80 -12.13 -0.31
C GLY A 332 -19.57 -11.23 -0.46
N THR A 333 -19.69 -9.92 -0.18
CA THR A 333 -18.51 -9.04 0.00
C THR A 333 -17.63 -9.56 1.15
N PRO A 334 -16.29 -9.62 0.97
CA PRO A 334 -15.38 -10.14 1.99
C PRO A 334 -15.56 -9.38 3.31
N THR A 335 -15.68 -10.11 4.42
CA THR A 335 -15.76 -9.52 5.75
C THR A 335 -14.38 -9.01 6.16
N LEU A 336 -14.23 -7.69 6.20
CA LEU A 336 -13.00 -7.04 6.64
C LEU A 336 -12.87 -7.12 8.17
N SER A 337 -11.65 -7.37 8.66
CA SER A 337 -11.35 -7.31 10.08
C SER A 337 -11.55 -5.87 10.61
N PRO A 338 -12.39 -5.67 11.65
CA PRO A 338 -12.61 -4.36 12.25
C PRO A 338 -11.33 -3.73 12.81
N GLU A 339 -10.41 -4.54 13.35
CA GLU A 339 -9.15 -4.05 13.90
C GLU A 339 -8.20 -3.55 12.81
N ALA A 340 -8.19 -4.22 11.66
CA ALA A 340 -7.39 -3.85 10.50
C ALA A 340 -7.90 -2.52 9.91
N ALA A 341 -9.22 -2.43 9.69
CA ALA A 341 -9.84 -1.19 9.20
C ALA A 341 -9.68 -0.03 10.20
N LYS A 342 -9.74 -0.30 11.51
CA LYS A 342 -9.41 0.70 12.53
C LYS A 342 -7.96 1.18 12.43
N ALA A 343 -7.00 0.30 12.17
CA ALA A 343 -5.60 0.69 12.00
C ALA A 343 -5.43 1.62 10.79
N VAL A 344 -6.07 1.27 9.65
CA VAL A 344 -6.10 2.14 8.46
C VAL A 344 -6.72 3.50 8.79
N ALA A 345 -7.86 3.52 9.50
CA ALA A 345 -8.54 4.74 9.91
C ALA A 345 -7.65 5.66 10.77
N VAL A 346 -6.98 5.10 11.78
CA VAL A 346 -6.09 5.85 12.67
C VAL A 346 -4.89 6.43 11.89
N THR A 347 -4.21 5.62 11.08
CA THR A 347 -3.09 6.10 10.27
C THR A 347 -3.53 7.16 9.26
N LEU A 348 -4.75 7.04 8.69
CA LEU A 348 -5.30 8.03 7.78
C LEU A 348 -5.51 9.39 8.49
N VAL A 349 -6.09 9.39 9.69
CA VAL A 349 -6.25 10.60 10.51
C VAL A 349 -4.89 11.22 10.82
N GLU A 350 -3.94 10.43 11.30
CA GLU A 350 -2.59 10.90 11.65
C GLU A 350 -1.85 11.50 10.44
N SER A 351 -2.03 10.91 9.25
CA SER A 351 -1.37 11.36 8.02
C SER A 351 -1.96 12.65 7.45
N VAL A 352 -3.27 12.88 7.61
CA VAL A 352 -3.97 14.04 7.02
C VAL A 352 -4.03 15.21 8.00
N CYS A 353 -4.37 14.96 9.26
CA CYS A 353 -4.54 15.97 10.30
C CYS A 353 -4.00 15.45 11.65
N PRO A 354 -2.70 15.65 11.95
CA PRO A 354 -2.09 15.21 13.20
C PRO A 354 -2.56 16.01 14.43
N ASP A 355 -3.35 17.06 14.23
CA ASP A 355 -3.84 17.93 15.29
C ASP A 355 -4.84 17.20 16.19
N ALA A 356 -4.50 17.03 17.48
CA ALA A 356 -5.38 16.41 18.47
C ALA A 356 -6.52 17.33 18.96
N ALA A 357 -6.45 18.64 18.65
CA ALA A 357 -7.47 19.60 19.05
C ALA A 357 -8.79 19.30 18.30
N GLY A 358 -9.86 18.99 19.06
CA GLY A 358 -11.15 18.60 18.49
C GLY A 358 -11.16 17.20 17.87
N ALA A 359 -10.27 16.31 18.32
CA ALA A 359 -10.23 14.90 17.92
C ALA A 359 -11.25 14.01 18.65
N GLU A 360 -12.14 14.61 19.45
CA GLU A 360 -13.22 13.88 20.11
C GLU A 360 -14.18 13.24 19.11
N LEU A 361 -14.77 12.11 19.50
CA LEU A 361 -15.76 11.40 18.68
C LEU A 361 -17.12 12.11 18.71
N ALA A 362 -17.41 12.83 19.79
CA ALA A 362 -18.62 13.65 19.89
C ALA A 362 -18.57 14.75 18.83
N TRP A 363 -19.71 15.01 18.19
CA TRP A 363 -19.80 16.05 17.17
C TRP A 363 -20.16 17.37 17.83
N PRO A 364 -19.34 18.42 17.66
CA PRO A 364 -19.59 19.72 18.26
C PRO A 364 -20.76 20.45 17.58
N PRO A 365 -21.29 21.51 18.20
CA PRO A 365 -22.28 22.36 17.54
C PRO A 365 -21.73 23.02 16.27
N GLU A 366 -22.64 23.41 15.38
CA GLU A 366 -22.38 23.99 14.07
C GLU A 366 -21.52 25.28 14.19
N GLU A 367 -21.75 26.09 15.22
CA GLU A 367 -20.97 27.32 15.46
C GLU A 367 -19.49 27.02 15.75
N HIS A 368 -19.17 25.85 16.31
CA HIS A 368 -17.80 25.47 16.64
C HIS A 368 -16.94 25.29 15.38
N ALA A 369 -17.55 24.89 14.26
CA ALA A 369 -16.84 24.76 12.97
C ALA A 369 -16.23 26.10 12.51
N ARG A 370 -16.76 27.24 12.97
CA ARG A 370 -16.20 28.57 12.67
C ARG A 370 -14.84 28.80 13.34
N ALA A 371 -14.55 28.12 14.45
CA ALA A 371 -13.29 28.23 15.17
C ALA A 371 -12.18 27.34 14.59
N THR A 372 -12.54 26.26 13.87
CA THR A 372 -11.58 25.29 13.29
C THR A 372 -11.42 25.41 11.78
N VAL A 373 -11.90 26.49 11.17
CA VAL A 373 -11.97 26.69 9.72
C VAL A 373 -10.65 26.43 8.99
N GLU A 374 -9.50 26.82 9.54
CA GLU A 374 -8.20 26.61 8.90
C GLU A 374 -7.85 25.12 8.80
N ARG A 375 -8.09 24.36 9.87
CA ARG A 375 -7.88 22.90 9.88
C ARG A 375 -8.80 22.23 8.87
N ASP A 376 -10.06 22.65 8.84
CA ASP A 376 -11.09 22.08 7.98
C ASP A 376 -10.78 22.37 6.50
N LEU A 377 -10.34 23.59 6.17
CA LEU A 377 -9.84 23.96 4.83
C LEU A 377 -8.58 23.19 4.44
N ARG A 378 -7.64 22.96 5.38
CA ARG A 378 -6.44 22.15 5.13
C ARG A 378 -6.81 20.69 4.83
N ILE A 379 -7.77 20.12 5.56
CA ILE A 379 -8.32 18.78 5.28
C ILE A 379 -8.94 18.79 3.87
N GLY A 380 -9.84 19.72 3.56
CA GLY A 380 -10.48 19.82 2.25
C GLY A 380 -9.47 19.96 1.10
N ARG A 381 -8.44 20.80 1.29
CA ARG A 381 -7.32 20.94 0.35
C ARG A 381 -6.59 19.62 0.14
N ARG A 382 -6.29 18.88 1.22
CA ARG A 382 -5.59 17.59 1.14
C ARG A 382 -6.41 16.53 0.39
N PHE A 383 -7.72 16.47 0.62
CA PHE A 383 -8.64 15.59 -0.14
C PHE A 383 -8.71 15.96 -1.63
N ARG A 384 -8.60 17.25 -1.96
CA ARG A 384 -8.55 17.70 -3.36
C ARG A 384 -7.23 17.33 -4.04
N GLU A 385 -6.12 17.51 -3.33
CA GLU A 385 -4.78 17.21 -3.85
C GLU A 385 -4.52 15.71 -3.97
N GLN A 386 -5.20 14.86 -3.19
CA GLN A 386 -4.98 13.41 -3.14
C GLN A 386 -6.33 12.65 -3.17
N PRO A 387 -6.84 12.30 -4.36
CA PRO A 387 -8.14 11.62 -4.50
C PRO A 387 -8.16 10.21 -3.86
N LEU A 388 -6.99 9.57 -3.71
CA LEU A 388 -6.83 8.29 -3.00
C LEU A 388 -7.45 8.30 -1.59
N LEU A 389 -7.51 9.46 -0.93
CA LEU A 389 -8.12 9.58 0.41
C LEU A 389 -9.60 9.19 0.42
N PHE A 390 -10.34 9.46 -0.65
CA PHE A 390 -11.73 9.01 -0.77
C PHE A 390 -11.82 7.48 -0.91
N GLU A 391 -10.92 6.86 -1.67
CA GLU A 391 -10.88 5.40 -1.81
C GLU A 391 -10.50 4.70 -0.49
N LEU A 392 -9.59 5.30 0.29
CA LEU A 392 -9.28 4.82 1.64
C LEU A 392 -10.47 4.98 2.59
N LEU A 393 -11.24 6.07 2.49
CA LEU A 393 -12.47 6.22 3.27
C LEU A 393 -13.53 5.17 2.90
N LYS A 394 -13.69 4.83 1.61
CA LYS A 394 -14.58 3.74 1.18
C LYS A 394 -14.14 2.39 1.77
N LEU A 395 -12.83 2.11 1.77
CA LEU A 395 -12.29 0.92 2.42
C LEU A 395 -12.62 0.87 3.93
N VAL A 396 -12.49 2.01 4.63
CA VAL A 396 -12.82 2.10 6.06
C VAL A 396 -14.33 1.97 6.29
N ALA A 397 -15.16 2.55 5.42
CA ALA A 397 -16.62 2.49 5.51
C ALA A 397 -17.16 1.05 5.39
N ALA A 398 -16.47 0.17 4.66
CA ALA A 398 -16.81 -1.24 4.57
C ALA A 398 -16.72 -2.00 5.91
N ALA A 399 -16.05 -1.45 6.92
CA ALA A 399 -16.07 -1.92 8.30
C ALA A 399 -16.77 -0.89 9.20
N PRO A 400 -18.07 -1.02 9.47
CA PRO A 400 -18.88 0.03 10.10
C PRO A 400 -18.31 0.68 11.37
N PRO A 401 -17.79 -0.06 12.38
CA PRO A 401 -17.24 0.56 13.58
C PRO A 401 -15.90 1.28 13.34
N ALA A 402 -15.20 1.00 12.24
CA ALA A 402 -13.91 1.64 11.93
C ALA A 402 -14.07 3.10 11.50
N LEU A 403 -15.14 3.42 10.75
CA LEU A 403 -15.39 4.78 10.26
C LEU A 403 -15.60 5.79 11.39
N CYS A 404 -16.05 5.33 12.57
CA CYS A 404 -16.15 6.16 13.77
C CYS A 404 -14.80 6.82 14.12
N TYR A 405 -13.68 6.12 13.92
CA TYR A 405 -12.35 6.63 14.24
C TYR A 405 -11.86 7.67 13.20
N CYS A 406 -12.46 7.73 12.02
CA CYS A 406 -12.22 8.77 11.01
C CYS A 406 -13.08 10.04 11.20
N SER A 407 -13.83 10.16 12.29
CA SER A 407 -14.80 11.24 12.54
C SER A 407 -14.22 12.66 12.31
N VAL A 408 -12.93 12.87 12.65
CA VAL A 408 -12.25 14.16 12.45
C VAL A 408 -12.15 14.55 10.98
N LEU A 409 -11.83 13.60 10.10
CA LEU A 409 -11.74 13.82 8.65
C LEU A 409 -13.12 14.14 8.07
N LEU A 410 -14.13 13.35 8.45
CA LEU A 410 -15.50 13.51 7.98
C LEU A 410 -16.06 14.89 8.37
N ARG A 411 -15.84 15.28 9.62
CA ARG A 411 -16.25 16.58 10.15
C ARG A 411 -15.53 17.73 9.48
N GLY A 412 -14.20 17.64 9.36
CA GLY A 412 -13.40 18.69 8.71
C GLY A 412 -13.77 18.90 7.25
N LEU A 413 -13.99 17.79 6.51
CA LEU A 413 -14.44 17.86 5.13
C LEU A 413 -15.87 18.43 5.02
N LEU A 414 -16.79 18.01 5.89
CA LEU A 414 -18.15 18.54 5.93
C LEU A 414 -18.17 20.05 6.25
N ALA A 415 -17.36 20.50 7.20
CA ALA A 415 -17.22 21.91 7.55
C ALA A 415 -16.66 22.75 6.39
N ALA A 416 -15.64 22.25 5.69
CA ALA A 416 -15.09 22.90 4.50
C ALA A 416 -16.14 23.02 3.37
N LEU A 417 -16.92 21.96 3.15
CA LEU A 417 -18.02 21.97 2.16
C LEU A 417 -19.15 22.93 2.57
N LEU A 418 -19.56 22.94 3.85
CA LEU A 418 -20.54 23.90 4.37
C LEU A 418 -20.08 25.34 4.14
N GLY A 419 -18.82 25.65 4.44
CA GLY A 419 -18.23 26.96 4.19
C GLY A 419 -18.17 27.34 2.71
N HIS A 420 -17.84 26.38 1.83
CA HIS A 420 -17.88 26.58 0.38
C HIS A 420 -19.29 26.91 -0.13
N TRP A 421 -20.28 26.11 0.27
CA TRP A 421 -21.66 26.28 -0.19
C TRP A 421 -22.32 27.54 0.39
N GLU A 422 -21.90 28.00 1.57
CA GLU A 422 -22.31 29.29 2.14
C GLU A 422 -21.82 30.48 1.31
N ALA A 423 -20.60 30.40 0.79
CA ALA A 423 -19.98 31.47 0.00
C ALA A 423 -20.25 31.34 -1.51
N SER A 424 -20.96 30.30 -1.96
CA SER A 424 -21.23 30.08 -3.38
C SER A 424 -22.24 31.08 -3.92
N ARG A 425 -21.83 31.84 -4.94
CA ARG A 425 -22.68 32.82 -5.63
C ARG A 425 -23.35 32.25 -6.88
N HIS A 426 -22.95 31.03 -7.30
CA HIS A 426 -23.51 30.39 -8.46
C HIS A 426 -24.91 29.85 -8.13
N PRO A 427 -25.89 29.92 -9.05
CA PRO A 427 -27.22 29.39 -8.80
C PRO A 427 -27.28 27.86 -8.93
N ASP A 428 -26.29 27.25 -9.59
CA ASP A 428 -26.28 25.83 -9.96
C ASP A 428 -24.99 25.14 -9.47
N THR A 429 -25.14 23.92 -8.95
CA THR A 429 -24.06 23.12 -8.36
C THR A 429 -23.05 22.61 -9.39
N ALA A 430 -23.43 22.56 -10.66
CA ALA A 430 -22.56 22.18 -11.77
C ALA A 430 -21.32 23.11 -11.94
N HIS A 431 -21.36 24.33 -11.41
CA HIS A 431 -20.24 25.29 -11.47
C HIS A 431 -19.06 24.89 -10.57
N SER A 432 -19.29 24.03 -9.57
CA SER A 432 -18.27 23.54 -8.64
C SER A 432 -18.22 22.01 -8.62
N PRO A 433 -17.83 21.37 -9.74
CA PRO A 433 -17.98 19.92 -9.94
C PRO A 433 -17.27 19.09 -8.87
N TRP A 434 -16.05 19.50 -8.46
CA TRP A 434 -15.32 18.81 -7.40
C TRP A 434 -16.02 18.89 -6.03
N HIS A 435 -16.61 20.04 -5.68
CA HIS A 435 -17.30 20.20 -4.39
C HIS A 435 -18.61 19.41 -4.38
N LEU A 436 -19.30 19.33 -5.51
CA LEU A 436 -20.48 18.49 -5.69
C LEU A 436 -20.11 17.01 -5.53
N GLU A 437 -19.10 16.53 -6.27
CA GLU A 437 -18.62 15.16 -6.18
C GLU A 437 -18.17 14.81 -4.75
N ALA A 438 -17.35 15.66 -4.11
CA ALA A 438 -16.90 15.46 -2.74
C ALA A 438 -18.05 15.43 -1.74
N SER A 439 -19.08 16.28 -1.91
CA SER A 439 -20.29 16.26 -1.07
C SER A 439 -21.05 14.95 -1.24
N CYS A 440 -21.19 14.47 -2.48
CA CYS A 440 -21.85 13.20 -2.74
C CYS A 440 -21.08 12.01 -2.16
N THR A 441 -19.77 11.94 -2.43
CA THR A 441 -18.92 10.85 -1.94
C THR A 441 -18.85 10.83 -0.42
N LEU A 442 -18.74 11.99 0.25
CA LEU A 442 -18.72 12.06 1.70
C LEU A 442 -20.01 11.50 2.33
N VAL A 443 -21.18 11.91 1.82
CA VAL A 443 -22.47 11.43 2.33
C VAL A 443 -22.64 9.93 2.04
N ALA A 444 -22.26 9.46 0.84
CA ALA A 444 -22.28 8.04 0.50
C ALA A 444 -21.40 7.21 1.44
N VAL A 445 -20.17 7.65 1.71
CA VAL A 445 -19.25 6.98 2.66
C VAL A 445 -19.84 6.93 4.07
N MET A 446 -20.45 8.01 4.56
CA MET A 446 -21.10 8.03 5.87
C MET A 446 -22.33 7.11 5.92
N ALA A 447 -23.08 6.99 4.82
CA ALA A 447 -24.21 6.08 4.69
C ALA A 447 -23.77 4.61 4.67
N GLU A 448 -22.78 4.26 3.85
CA GLU A 448 -22.20 2.91 3.74
C GLU A 448 -21.59 2.44 5.06
N GLY A 449 -20.92 3.35 5.80
CA GLY A 449 -20.43 3.10 7.15
C GLY A 449 -21.53 3.00 8.22
N SER A 450 -22.81 3.02 7.84
CA SER A 450 -23.98 3.01 8.73
C SER A 450 -23.94 4.08 9.82
N LEU A 451 -23.48 5.27 9.46
CA LEU A 451 -23.59 6.47 10.30
C LEU A 451 -24.90 7.22 10.05
N LEU A 452 -25.46 7.08 8.84
CA LEU A 452 -26.71 7.72 8.42
C LEU A 452 -27.80 6.67 8.11
N PRO A 453 -29.07 6.95 8.45
CA PRO A 453 -30.22 6.20 7.95
C PRO A 453 -30.33 6.27 6.43
N PRO A 454 -30.95 5.29 5.75
CA PRO A 454 -30.97 5.21 4.29
C PRO A 454 -31.60 6.43 3.61
N ALA A 455 -32.60 7.08 4.21
CA ALA A 455 -33.21 8.28 3.64
C ALA A 455 -32.25 9.48 3.62
N LEU A 456 -31.47 9.69 4.69
CA LEU A 456 -30.41 10.69 4.72
C LEU A 456 -29.19 10.25 3.90
N GLY A 457 -28.90 8.94 3.87
CA GLY A 457 -27.81 8.39 3.09
C GLY A 457 -27.97 8.61 1.60
N ASN A 458 -29.15 8.34 1.04
CA ASN A 458 -29.38 8.48 -0.40
C ASN A 458 -29.56 9.94 -0.85
N MET A 459 -29.55 10.93 0.04
CA MET A 459 -29.81 12.33 -0.33
C MET A 459 -28.78 12.87 -1.32
N HIS A 460 -27.58 12.28 -1.34
CA HIS A 460 -26.53 12.69 -2.28
C HIS A 460 -26.93 12.49 -3.74
N GLU A 461 -27.85 11.57 -4.05
CA GLU A 461 -28.31 11.32 -5.42
C GLU A 461 -28.99 12.57 -6.04
N VAL A 462 -29.64 13.40 -5.21
CA VAL A 462 -30.35 14.59 -5.68
C VAL A 462 -29.51 15.87 -5.69
N PHE A 463 -28.29 15.87 -5.12
CA PHE A 463 -27.44 17.06 -5.01
C PHE A 463 -27.10 17.71 -6.36
N SER A 464 -27.01 16.91 -7.42
CA SER A 464 -26.71 17.38 -8.78
C SER A 464 -27.74 18.34 -9.37
N GLN A 465 -28.95 18.39 -8.80
CA GLN A 465 -30.04 19.22 -9.29
C GLN A 465 -30.52 20.26 -8.27
N LEU A 466 -29.92 20.33 -7.09
CA LEU A 466 -30.28 21.27 -6.04
C LEU A 466 -29.53 22.60 -6.16
N ALA A 467 -30.10 23.65 -5.59
CA ALA A 467 -29.40 24.91 -5.44
C ALA A 467 -28.33 24.82 -4.33
N PRO A 468 -27.22 25.58 -4.41
CA PRO A 468 -26.14 25.55 -3.41
C PRO A 468 -26.58 25.73 -1.95
N PHE A 469 -27.53 26.63 -1.68
CA PHE A 469 -28.03 26.85 -0.33
C PHE A 469 -28.87 25.66 0.18
N GLU A 470 -29.54 24.94 -0.71
CA GLU A 470 -30.33 23.74 -0.36
C GLU A 470 -29.38 22.59 0.00
N VAL A 471 -28.31 22.40 -0.79
CA VAL A 471 -27.23 21.48 -0.46
C VAL A 471 -26.63 21.83 0.91
N ARG A 472 -26.35 23.11 1.18
CA ARG A 472 -25.87 23.54 2.50
C ARG A 472 -26.84 23.19 3.63
N LEU A 473 -28.14 23.42 3.45
CA LEU A 473 -29.16 23.10 4.47
C LEU A 473 -29.25 21.59 4.75
N LEU A 474 -29.14 20.76 3.70
CA LEU A 474 -29.12 19.30 3.85
C LEU A 474 -27.84 18.81 4.52
N LEU A 475 -26.68 19.37 4.18
CA LEU A 475 -25.43 19.05 4.87
C LEU A 475 -25.45 19.51 6.35
N LEU A 476 -26.16 20.61 6.64
CA LEU A 476 -26.35 21.08 8.01
C LEU A 476 -27.29 20.15 8.81
N SER A 477 -28.33 19.60 8.17
CA SER A 477 -29.17 18.57 8.82
C SER A 477 -28.40 17.27 9.06
N VAL A 478 -27.50 16.88 8.14
CA VAL A 478 -26.56 15.78 8.38
C VAL A 478 -25.66 16.06 9.59
N TRP A 479 -25.12 17.28 9.71
CA TRP A 479 -24.33 17.68 10.88
C TRP A 479 -25.13 17.57 12.18
N GLY A 480 -26.34 18.15 12.22
CA GLY A 480 -27.23 18.08 13.37
C GLY A 480 -27.61 16.65 13.74
N PHE A 481 -27.89 15.81 12.75
CA PHE A 481 -28.17 14.40 12.97
C PHE A 481 -26.97 13.66 13.58
N LEU A 482 -25.76 13.88 13.08
CA LEU A 482 -24.53 13.27 13.62
C LEU A 482 -24.17 13.81 15.00
N ARG A 483 -24.56 15.05 15.33
CA ARG A 483 -24.46 15.62 16.68
C ARG A 483 -25.38 14.91 17.67
N GLU A 484 -26.65 14.72 17.31
CA GLU A 484 -27.62 13.99 18.14
C GLU A 484 -27.28 12.50 18.24
N HIS A 485 -26.91 11.89 17.11
CA HIS A 485 -26.65 10.47 16.94
C HIS A 485 -25.18 10.18 16.67
N GLY A 486 -24.30 10.68 17.55
CA GLY A 486 -22.84 10.56 17.45
C GLY A 486 -22.32 9.19 17.01
N PRO A 487 -21.27 9.14 16.15
CA PRO A 487 -20.65 7.91 15.66
C PRO A 487 -19.77 7.29 16.76
N LEU A 488 -20.41 6.64 17.72
CA LEU A 488 -19.73 5.97 18.84
C LEU A 488 -19.64 4.46 18.57
N PRO A 489 -18.46 3.83 18.76
CA PRO A 489 -18.29 2.38 18.57
C PRO A 489 -19.26 1.52 19.41
N GLN A 490 -19.70 2.04 20.56
CA GLN A 490 -20.61 1.34 21.48
C GLN A 490 -22.02 1.12 20.90
N LYS A 491 -22.41 1.87 19.87
CA LYS A 491 -23.72 1.76 19.20
C LYS A 491 -23.81 0.61 18.20
N PHE A 492 -22.68 -0.04 17.94
CA PHE A 492 -22.59 -1.16 17.01
C PHE A 492 -22.68 -2.48 17.75
N ILE A 493 -23.69 -3.29 17.41
CA ILE A 493 -23.91 -4.60 18.01
C ILE A 493 -23.34 -5.66 17.05
N PHE A 494 -22.54 -6.58 17.59
CA PHE A 494 -21.99 -7.68 16.81
C PHE A 494 -23.05 -8.75 16.53
N GLN A 495 -23.26 -9.09 15.26
CA GLN A 495 -24.13 -10.18 14.84
C GLN A 495 -23.30 -11.41 14.46
N SER A 496 -23.33 -12.43 15.32
CA SER A 496 -22.56 -13.67 15.16
C SER A 496 -22.90 -14.44 13.88
N GLU A 497 -24.14 -14.35 13.39
CA GLU A 497 -24.59 -15.08 12.18
C GLU A 497 -23.87 -14.63 10.91
N ARG A 498 -23.50 -13.34 10.82
CA ARG A 498 -22.89 -12.74 9.62
C ARG A 498 -21.48 -12.25 9.86
N GLY A 499 -21.00 -12.28 11.11
CA GLY A 499 -19.72 -11.69 11.50
C GLY A 499 -19.66 -10.17 11.24
N ARG A 500 -20.80 -9.49 11.26
CA ARG A 500 -20.93 -8.05 10.94
C ARG A 500 -21.41 -7.26 12.14
N PHE A 501 -20.98 -6.01 12.20
CA PHE A 501 -21.49 -5.03 13.14
C PHE A 501 -22.68 -4.31 12.51
N ILE A 502 -23.81 -4.28 13.21
CA ILE A 502 -25.01 -3.57 12.76
C ILE A 502 -25.35 -2.48 13.78
N ARG A 503 -25.71 -1.31 13.26
CA ARG A 503 -26.27 -0.21 14.04
C ARG A 503 -27.78 -0.19 13.88
N ASP A 504 -28.50 -0.18 15.01
CA ASP A 504 -29.96 -0.14 15.04
C ASP A 504 -30.44 1.28 15.39
N PHE A 505 -30.83 2.05 14.37
CA PHE A 505 -31.30 3.43 14.53
C PHE A 505 -32.64 3.55 15.26
N SER A 506 -33.47 2.50 15.26
CA SER A 506 -34.79 2.51 15.90
C SER A 506 -34.68 2.60 17.43
N ARG A 507 -33.64 1.98 18.00
CA ARG A 507 -33.35 2.04 19.44
C ARG A 507 -32.81 3.39 19.90
N GLU A 508 -32.23 4.16 18.98
CA GLU A 508 -31.65 5.47 19.29
C GLU A 508 -32.69 6.61 19.20
N GLY A 509 -33.95 6.32 18.88
CA GLY A 509 -34.96 7.34 18.59
C GLY A 509 -34.75 8.06 17.24
N GLY A 510 -33.71 7.68 16.49
CA GLY A 510 -33.32 8.25 15.19
C GLY A 510 -33.87 7.51 13.97
N GLY A 511 -34.56 6.37 14.16
CA GLY A 511 -35.12 5.55 13.08
C GLY A 511 -36.11 6.29 12.17
N GLU A 512 -36.69 7.39 12.66
CA GLU A 512 -37.65 8.22 11.91
C GLU A 512 -37.04 9.55 11.44
N GLY A 513 -35.75 9.79 11.71
CA GLY A 513 -35.00 10.98 11.27
C GLY A 513 -35.71 12.33 11.47
N GLY A 514 -36.60 12.44 12.47
CA GLY A 514 -37.66 13.45 12.64
C GLY A 514 -37.47 14.79 11.91
N PRO A 515 -36.85 15.80 12.55
CA PRO A 515 -36.70 17.13 11.96
C PRO A 515 -35.81 17.14 10.71
N HIS A 516 -34.83 16.24 10.64
CA HIS A 516 -33.86 16.17 9.53
C HIS A 516 -34.51 15.64 8.23
N LEU A 517 -35.43 14.68 8.33
CA LEU A 517 -36.25 14.22 7.20
C LEU A 517 -37.31 15.23 6.81
N ALA A 518 -37.86 15.99 7.76
CA ALA A 518 -38.78 17.08 7.43
C ALA A 518 -38.08 18.14 6.55
N VAL A 519 -36.82 18.48 6.84
CA VAL A 519 -36.00 19.35 5.98
C VAL A 519 -35.83 18.74 4.59
N LEU A 520 -35.45 17.45 4.49
CA LEU A 520 -35.30 16.76 3.21
C LEU A 520 -36.61 16.77 2.39
N HIS A 521 -37.73 16.45 3.01
CA HIS A 521 -39.05 16.48 2.36
C HIS A 521 -39.44 17.89 1.91
N SER A 522 -39.11 18.92 2.70
CA SER A 522 -39.39 20.32 2.33
C SER A 522 -38.57 20.77 1.12
N VAL A 523 -37.29 20.40 1.04
CA VAL A 523 -36.39 20.69 -0.09
C VAL A 523 -36.86 19.94 -1.34
N LEU A 524 -37.25 18.68 -1.19
CA LEU A 524 -37.79 17.87 -2.28
C LEU A 524 -39.12 18.42 -2.79
N HIS A 525 -40.01 18.84 -1.88
CA HIS A 525 -41.30 19.43 -2.22
C HIS A 525 -41.16 20.76 -2.96
N ARG A 526 -40.20 21.60 -2.54
CA ARG A 526 -39.90 22.89 -3.18
C ARG A 526 -39.44 22.73 -4.64
N ASN A 527 -38.79 21.61 -4.96
CA ASN A 527 -38.23 21.33 -6.29
C ASN A 527 -38.95 20.18 -7.01
N ILE A 528 -40.26 19.98 -6.76
CA ILE A 528 -41.04 18.87 -7.34
C ILE A 528 -41.05 18.87 -8.87
N ASP A 529 -40.96 20.05 -9.47
CA ASP A 529 -40.86 20.25 -10.92
C ASP A 529 -39.64 19.54 -11.53
N ARG A 530 -38.54 19.38 -10.77
CA ARG A 530 -37.31 18.72 -11.21
C ARG A 530 -37.09 17.36 -10.54
N LEU A 531 -37.41 17.24 -9.26
CA LEU A 531 -37.10 16.09 -8.41
C LEU A 531 -38.29 15.16 -8.15
N GLY A 532 -39.44 15.36 -8.81
CA GLY A 532 -40.65 14.55 -8.59
C GLY A 532 -40.43 13.04 -8.67
N LEU A 533 -39.61 12.58 -9.63
CA LEU A 533 -39.26 11.16 -9.79
C LEU A 533 -38.48 10.56 -8.61
N PHE A 534 -37.74 11.38 -7.86
CA PHE A 534 -36.94 10.93 -6.72
C PHE A 534 -37.76 10.82 -5.44
N SER A 535 -38.96 11.40 -5.39
CA SER A 535 -39.79 11.43 -4.17
C SER A 535 -40.16 10.05 -3.63
N GLY A 536 -40.39 9.06 -4.49
CA GLY A 536 -40.67 7.68 -4.08
C GLY A 536 -39.49 6.95 -3.45
N ARG A 537 -38.25 7.41 -3.69
CA ARG A 537 -37.01 6.78 -3.17
C ARG A 537 -36.78 7.06 -1.68
N PHE A 538 -37.31 8.18 -1.18
CA PHE A 538 -37.09 8.71 0.16
C PHE A 538 -38.28 8.52 1.11
N GLN A 539 -39.39 7.96 0.62
CA GLN A 539 -40.53 7.61 1.46
C GLN A 539 -40.21 6.37 2.28
N ALA A 540 -40.38 6.46 3.61
CA ALA A 540 -40.30 5.28 4.47
C ALA A 540 -41.38 4.26 4.03
N PRO A 541 -41.08 2.95 4.03
CA PRO A 541 -42.12 1.95 3.85
C PRO A 541 -43.15 2.14 4.96
N SER A 542 -44.39 2.47 4.59
CA SER A 542 -45.47 2.57 5.54
C SER A 542 -45.71 1.20 6.20
N PRO A 543 -45.98 1.14 7.52
CA PRO A 543 -46.20 -0.12 8.23
C PRO A 543 -47.37 -0.95 7.68
N SER A 544 -48.24 -0.35 6.85
CA SER A 544 -49.30 -1.02 6.11
C SER A 544 -48.82 -1.88 4.93
N THR A 545 -47.56 -1.73 4.49
CA THR A 545 -47.00 -2.50 3.35
C THR A 545 -46.37 -3.83 3.78
N LEU A 546 -45.92 -3.94 5.03
CA LEU A 546 -45.35 -5.19 5.58
C LEU A 546 -46.43 -6.23 5.96
N LEU A 547 -47.66 -5.79 6.22
CA LEU A 547 -48.80 -6.69 6.49
C LEU A 547 -49.42 -7.30 5.22
N ARG A 548 -48.97 -6.93 4.02
CA ARG A 548 -49.48 -7.48 2.74
C ARG A 548 -48.51 -8.38 1.98
N GLN A 549 -47.25 -8.50 2.42
CA GLN A 549 -46.29 -9.46 1.84
C GLN A 549 -46.09 -10.71 2.71
N GLY A 550 -46.87 -10.85 3.78
CA GLY A 550 -46.97 -12.04 4.62
C GLY A 550 -48.37 -12.63 4.61
N THR A 551 -48.88 -12.98 3.43
CA THR A 551 -49.95 -13.98 3.25
C THR A 551 -49.68 -14.78 1.99
#